data_AF-A0A2A4WMS9-F1
#
_entry.id   AF-A0A2A4WMS9-F1
#
_cell.length_a   1.000
_cell.length_b   1.000
_cell.length_c   1.000
_cell.angle_alpha   90.00
_cell.angle_beta   90.00
_cell.angle_gamma   90.00
#
_symmetry.space_group_name_H-M   'P 1'
#
loop_
_entity.id
_entity.type
_entity.pdbx_description
1 polymer ?
#
loop_
_entity_poly.entity_id
_entity_poly.type
_entity_poly.pdbx_seq_one_letter_code
_entity_poly.pdbx_strand_id
1 'polypeptide(L)' 'MKLSYSREAISDLIRLREFIATKNPEAAQKIAKSIRQGITQLKSFPYLGIEVELAPDPAMIRDLIVTNDAKLSHPNG' A
#
# COMPACT_ATOMS: atom_id res chain seq x y z
N MET A 1 -6.70 15.35 -5.32
CA MET A 1 -5.85 15.63 -4.13
C MET A 1 -4.37 15.44 -4.47
N LYS A 2 -3.46 16.24 -3.89
CA LYS A 2 -2.01 16.05 -4.00
C LYS A 2 -1.54 15.10 -2.87
N LEU A 3 -0.86 14.02 -3.24
CA LEU A 3 -0.28 13.10 -2.27
C LEU A 3 1.06 13.64 -1.78
N SER A 4 1.28 13.56 -0.47
CA SER A 4 2.55 13.88 0.18
C SER A 4 2.95 12.68 1.04
N TYR A 5 4.24 12.41 1.11
CA TYR A 5 4.79 11.29 1.86
C TYR A 5 5.77 11.82 2.90
N SER A 6 5.76 11.23 4.09
CA SER A 6 6.83 11.43 5.04
C SER A 6 8.13 10.79 4.53
N ARG A 7 9.28 11.26 5.02
CA ARG A 7 10.57 10.69 4.61
C ARG A 7 10.69 9.24 5.07
N GLU A 8 10.14 8.96 6.24
CA GLU A 8 10.08 7.65 6.88
C GLU A 8 9.29 6.68 6.01
N ALA A 9 8.12 7.07 5.50
CA ALA A 9 7.31 6.23 4.63
C ALA A 9 8.04 5.88 3.32
N ILE A 10 8.77 6.82 2.72
CA ILE A 10 9.58 6.55 1.53
C ILE A 10 10.71 5.56 1.86
N SER A 11 11.40 5.76 2.99
CA SER A 11 12.47 4.86 3.44
C SER A 11 11.96 3.44 3.70
N ASP A 12 10.77 3.30 4.30
CA ASP A 12 10.15 2.00 4.56
C ASP A 12 9.77 1.27 3.26
N LEU A 13 9.26 1.98 2.26
CA LEU A 13 8.96 1.38 0.95
C LEU A 13 10.23 0.89 0.23
N ILE A 14 11.32 1.65 0.32
CA ILE A 14 12.62 1.25 -0.23
C ILE A 14 13.12 -0.02 0.48
N ARG A 15 13.17 0.01 1.82
CA ARG A 15 13.62 -1.10 2.66
C ARG A 15 12.80 -2.37 2.44
N LEU A 16 11.47 -2.26 2.33
CA LEU A 16 10.58 -3.39 2.05
C LEU A 16 10.91 -4.04 0.70
N ARG A 17 11.07 -3.22 -0.35
CA ARG A 17 11.39 -3.71 -1.69
C ARG A 17 12.75 -4.42 -1.71
N GLU A 18 13.76 -3.82 -1.10
CA GLU A 18 15.11 -4.40 -1.01
C GLU A 18 15.10 -5.72 -0.24
N PHE A 19 14.42 -5.76 0.90
CA PHE A 19 14.29 -6.96 1.72
C PHE A 19 13.70 -8.14 0.92
N ILE A 20 12.58 -7.93 0.23
CA ILE A 20 11.94 -8.98 -0.56
C ILE A 20 12.82 -9.38 -1.76
N ALA A 21 13.47 -8.42 -2.41
CA ALA A 21 14.30 -8.68 -3.58
C ALA A 21 15.49 -9.60 -3.29
N THR A 22 15.98 -9.66 -2.04
CA THR A 22 17.03 -10.62 -1.64
C THR A 22 16.61 -12.08 -1.82
N LYS A 23 15.30 -12.37 -1.83
CA LYS A 23 14.73 -13.72 -2.00
C LYS A 23 13.99 -13.88 -3.32
N ASN A 24 13.20 -12.88 -3.71
CA ASN A 24 12.39 -12.92 -4.92
C ASN A 24 12.20 -11.50 -5.50
N PRO A 25 13.03 -11.09 -6.48
CA PRO A 25 12.92 -9.78 -7.13
C PRO A 25 11.57 -9.54 -7.83
N GLU A 26 10.96 -10.57 -8.39
CA GLU A 26 9.66 -10.45 -9.07
C GLU A 26 8.54 -10.16 -8.05
N ALA A 27 8.57 -10.84 -6.90
CA ALA A 27 7.64 -10.57 -5.80
C ALA A 27 7.81 -9.14 -5.26
N ALA A 28 9.05 -8.64 -5.15
CA ALA A 28 9.33 -7.26 -4.76
C ALA A 28 8.70 -6.25 -5.73
N GLN A 29 8.75 -6.53 -7.04
CA GLN A 29 8.11 -5.69 -8.05
C GLN A 29 6.58 -5.77 -7.98
N LYS A 30 6.01 -6.96 -7.78
CA LYS A 30 4.56 -7.17 -7.66
C LYS A 30 3.98 -6.37 -6.50
N ILE A 31 4.52 -6.50 -5.29
CA ILE A 31 4.02 -5.77 -4.13
C ILE A 31 4.21 -4.25 -4.26
N ALA A 32 5.33 -3.79 -4.84
CA ALA A 32 5.55 -2.37 -5.09
C ALA A 32 4.48 -1.79 -6.04
N LYS A 33 4.06 -2.57 -7.06
CA LYS A 33 2.97 -2.19 -7.96
C LYS A 33 1.63 -2.12 -7.24
N SER A 34 1.30 -3.13 -6.42
CA SER A 34 0.06 -3.17 -5.65
C SER A 34 -0.04 -2.00 -4.68
N ILE A 35 1.03 -1.71 -3.92
CA ILE A 35 1.07 -0.58 -2.97
C ILE A 35 0.85 0.74 -3.71
N ARG A 36 1.56 0.95 -4.83
CA ARG A 36 1.40 2.17 -5.64
C ARG A 36 -0.02 2.31 -6.19
N GLN A 37 -0.65 1.21 -6.61
CA GLN A 37 -2.04 1.21 -7.08
C GLN A 37 -3.00 1.61 -5.96
N GLY A 38 -2.88 1.00 -4.78
CA GLY A 38 -3.69 1.35 -3.60
C GLY A 38 -3.56 2.83 -3.25
N ILE A 39 -2.33 3.33 -3.11
CA ILE A 39 -2.05 4.74 -2.81
C ILE A 39 -2.64 5.68 -3.88
N THR A 40 -2.62 5.28 -5.16
CA THR A 40 -3.15 6.13 -6.24
C THR A 40 -4.65 6.33 -6.12
N GLN A 41 -5.40 5.36 -5.56
CA GLN A 41 -6.85 5.48 -5.37
C GLN A 41 -7.21 6.60 -4.38
N LEU A 42 -6.33 6.95 -3.44
CA LEU A 42 -6.54 8.04 -2.48
C LEU A 42 -6.73 9.40 -3.15
N LYS A 43 -6.28 9.57 -4.41
CA LYS A 43 -6.53 10.81 -5.16
C LYS A 43 -8.02 11.04 -5.44
N SER A 44 -8.77 9.94 -5.64
CA SER A 44 -10.20 9.93 -5.96
C SER A 44 -11.05 9.62 -4.73
N PHE A 45 -10.53 8.81 -3.80
CA PHE A 45 -11.22 8.38 -2.59
C PHE A 45 -10.37 8.67 -1.34
N PRO A 46 -10.31 9.94 -0.87
CA PRO A 46 -9.42 10.33 0.24
C PRO A 46 -9.69 9.63 1.58
N TYR A 47 -10.91 9.13 1.78
CA TYR A 47 -11.33 8.43 3.01
C TYR A 47 -11.28 6.90 2.88
N LEU A 48 -10.68 6.37 1.80
CA LEU A 48 -10.47 4.94 1.64
C LEU A 48 -9.59 4.39 2.78
N GLY A 49 -9.94 3.20 3.29
CA GLY A 49 -9.27 2.57 4.42
C GLY A 49 -10.15 2.55 5.68
N ILE A 50 -9.61 1.95 6.74
CA ILE A 50 -10.30 1.77 8.03
C ILE A 50 -9.74 2.79 9.00
N GLU A 51 -10.61 3.49 9.74
CA GLU A 51 -10.18 4.41 10.79
C GLU A 51 -9.42 3.67 11.89
N VAL A 52 -8.34 4.29 12.37
CA VAL A 52 -7.53 3.72 13.45
C VAL A 52 -8.10 4.23 14.78
N GLU A 53 -8.95 3.43 15.43
CA GLU A 53 -9.68 3.82 16.65
C GLU A 53 -8.76 4.28 17.80
N LEU A 54 -7.55 3.74 17.89
CA LEU A 54 -6.58 4.07 18.94
C LEU A 54 -5.65 5.23 18.57
N ALA A 55 -5.83 5.84 17.39
CA ALA A 55 -5.06 7.02 17.00
C ALA A 55 -5.45 8.25 17.84
N PRO A 56 -4.55 9.23 18.01
CA PRO A 56 -4.89 10.51 18.66
C PRO A 56 -6.10 11.22 18.04
N ASP A 57 -6.30 11.05 16.73
CA ASP A 57 -7.49 11.46 15.99
C ASP A 57 -7.89 10.34 15.00
N PRO A 58 -8.88 9.50 15.35
CA PRO A 58 -9.32 8.37 14.51
C PRO A 58 -9.85 8.77 13.13
N ALA A 59 -10.43 9.97 12.98
CA ALA A 59 -10.98 10.42 11.71
C ALA A 59 -9.87 10.77 10.69
N MET A 60 -8.68 11.11 11.20
CA MET A 60 -7.53 11.59 10.42
C MET A 60 -6.51 10.49 10.10
N ILE A 61 -6.54 9.36 10.80
CA ILE A 61 -5.61 8.25 10.61
C ILE A 61 -6.37 7.02 10.12
N ARG A 62 -5.97 6.50 8.95
CA ARG A 62 -6.61 5.37 8.30
C ARG A 62 -5.60 4.32 7.84
N ASP A 63 -5.93 3.06 8.04
CA ASP A 63 -5.22 1.92 7.48
C ASP A 63 -5.75 1.58 6.09
N LEU A 64 -4.91 1.76 5.08
CA LEU A 64 -5.15 1.25 3.73
C LEU A 64 -4.47 -0.11 3.59
N ILE A 65 -5.27 -1.17 3.62
CA ILE A 65 -4.76 -2.55 3.48
C ILE A 65 -4.52 -2.85 1.99
N VAL A 66 -3.28 -3.19 1.65
CA VAL A 66 -2.89 -3.63 0.30
C VAL A 66 -2.40 -5.06 0.37
N THR A 67 -3.07 -5.96 -0.33
CA THR A 67 -2.75 -7.38 -0.39
C THR A 67 -1.81 -7.71 -1.56
N ASN A 68 -0.98 -8.73 -1.37
CA ASN A 68 -0.16 -9.32 -2.42
C ASN A 68 -0.90 -10.51 -3.05
N ASP A 69 -2.02 -10.26 -3.72
CA ASP A 69 -2.82 -11.34 -4.28
C ASP A 69 -2.20 -11.84 -5.59
N ALA A 70 -1.54 -12.99 -5.53
CA ALA A 70 -1.19 -13.78 -6.70
C ALA A 70 -2.40 -14.54 -7.30
N LYS A 71 -3.61 -14.37 -6.74
CA LYS A 71 -4.84 -15.05 -7.15
C LYS A 71 -6.01 -14.08 -7.29
N LEU A 72 -6.00 -13.26 -8.34
CA LEU A 72 -7.23 -12.69 -8.93
C LEU A 72 -7.22 -12.77 -10.47
N SER A 73 -6.34 -13.58 -11.06
CA SER A 73 -6.55 -14.13 -12.40
C SER A 73 -7.35 -15.44 -12.24
N HIS A 74 -8.57 -15.44 -12.76
CA HIS A 74 -9.67 -16.43 -12.62
C HIS A 74 -10.62 -16.16 -11.45
N PRO A 75 -11.77 -15.56 -11.78
CA PRO A 75 -12.97 -16.37 -11.96
C PRO A 75 -13.44 -16.30 -13.42
N ASN A 76 -14.14 -17.36 -13.84
CA ASN A 76 -14.60 -17.70 -15.20
C ASN A 76 -13.59 -18.63 -15.91
N GLY A 77 -13.83 -19.94 -16.09
CA GLY A 77 -15.14 -20.59 -16.15
C GLY A 77 -15.88 -20.12 -17.37
#